data_AF-Q0PYI1-F1
#
_entry.id   AF-Q0PYI1-F1
#
_cell.length_a   1.000
_cell.length_b   1.000
_cell.length_c   1.000
_cell.angle_alpha   90.00
_cell.angle_beta   90.00
_cell.angle_gamma   90.00
#
_symmetry.space_group_name_H-M   'P 1'
#
loop_
_entity.id
_entity.type
_entity.pdbx_description
1 polymer ?
#
loop_
_entity_poly.entity_id
_entity_poly.type
_entity_poly.pdbx_seq_one_letter_code
_entity_poly.pdbx_strand_id
1 'polypeptide(L)'
;MVLPRDGLKDENGKPLRYDRAYYIGENDLYVPQDEKGKFKTYATVGESYADTIEVMRKLTPTHVVFNGKVGALTGKNALQAKVGETVLIIHSQANRDTRPHLIGGHGDYVWATGKF
;
A
#
# COMPACT_ATOMS: atom_id res chain seq x y z
N MET A 1 13.23 -1.91 -1.76
CA MET A 1 13.72 -3.23 -1.29
C MET A 1 15.03 -3.53 -2.01
N VAL A 2 16.05 -3.99 -1.30
CA VAL A 2 17.32 -4.44 -1.89
C VAL A 2 17.57 -5.84 -1.34
N LEU A 3 17.71 -6.83 -2.22
CA LEU A 3 17.91 -8.22 -1.79
C LEU A 3 19.36 -8.46 -1.35
N PRO A 4 19.59 -9.18 -0.24
CA PRO A 4 20.89 -9.78 0.04
C PRO A 4 21.36 -10.64 -1.14
N ARG A 5 22.67 -10.70 -1.34
CA ARG A 5 23.28 -11.45 -2.45
C ARG A 5 22.85 -12.92 -2.47
N ASP A 6 22.64 -13.51 -1.30
CA ASP A 6 22.25 -14.92 -1.13
C ASP A 6 20.73 -15.12 -0.95
N GLY A 7 19.92 -14.08 -1.15
CA GLY A 7 18.46 -14.13 -0.98
C GLY A 7 17.98 -13.95 0.46
N LEU A 8 16.67 -14.10 0.67
CA LEU A 8 16.02 -13.98 1.97
C LEU A 8 16.36 -15.18 2.85
N LYS A 9 16.43 -14.95 4.17
CA LYS A 9 16.69 -16.00 5.16
C LYS A 9 15.74 -15.85 6.36
N ASP A 10 15.37 -16.96 6.98
CA ASP A 10 14.61 -16.96 8.22
C ASP A 10 15.49 -16.54 9.42
N GLU A 11 14.91 -16.52 10.62
CA GLU A 11 15.60 -16.15 11.86
C GLU A 11 16.76 -17.09 12.23
N ASN A 12 16.79 -18.31 11.66
CA ASN A 12 17.84 -19.30 11.85
C ASN A 12 18.85 -19.32 10.69
N GLY A 13 18.73 -18.39 9.73
CA GLY A 13 19.60 -18.30 8.56
C GLY A 13 19.26 -19.27 7.43
N LYS A 14 18.13 -19.99 7.50
CA LYS A 14 17.70 -20.90 6.43
C LYS A 14 17.14 -20.12 5.24
N PRO A 15 17.42 -20.52 3.99
CA PRO A 15 16.93 -19.80 2.82
C PRO A 15 15.40 -19.78 2.73
N LEU A 16 14.83 -18.60 2.49
CA LEU A 16 13.42 -18.40 2.15
C LEU A 16 13.30 -18.08 0.66
N ARG A 17 12.42 -18.79 -0.04
CA ARG A 17 12.13 -18.58 -1.45
C ARG A 17 10.67 -18.23 -1.62
N TYR A 18 10.39 -17.35 -2.56
CA TYR A 18 9.04 -17.01 -2.99
C TYR A 18 8.91 -17.33 -4.48
N ASP A 19 7.75 -17.82 -4.88
CA ASP A 19 7.42 -18.10 -6.28
C ASP A 19 6.92 -16.84 -6.99
N ARG A 20 6.34 -15.92 -6.21
CA ARG A 20 5.78 -14.66 -6.73
C ARG A 20 6.01 -13.52 -5.77
N ALA A 21 6.18 -12.32 -6.33
CA ALA A 21 6.18 -11.08 -5.57
C ALA A 21 5.09 -10.13 -6.06
N TYR A 22 4.38 -9.49 -5.12
CA TYR A 22 3.49 -8.36 -5.40
C TYR A 22 3.98 -7.12 -4.66
N TYR A 23 3.79 -5.96 -5.29
CA TYR A 23 4.01 -4.66 -4.66
C TYR A 23 2.68 -3.93 -4.51
N ILE A 24 2.38 -3.55 -3.26
CA ILE A 24 1.19 -2.82 -2.88
C ILE A 24 1.64 -1.46 -2.33
N GLY A 25 1.34 -0.42 -3.10
CA GLY A 25 1.51 0.96 -2.65
C GLY A 25 0.19 1.44 -2.03
N GLU A 26 0.21 1.80 -0.76
CA GLU A 26 -0.91 2.43 -0.09
C GLU A 26 -0.74 3.95 -0.09
N ASN A 27 -1.81 4.66 -0.43
CA ASN A 27 -1.85 6.12 -0.48
C ASN A 27 -3.00 6.68 0.34
N ASP A 28 -2.68 7.56 1.28
CA ASP A 28 -3.60 8.44 1.98
C ASP A 28 -3.79 9.74 1.18
N LEU A 29 -5.01 9.96 0.67
CA LEU A 29 -5.35 11.07 -0.22
C LEU A 29 -6.23 12.10 0.51
N TYR A 30 -5.91 13.37 0.29
CA TYR A 30 -6.55 14.51 0.92
C TYR A 30 -7.27 15.37 -0.13
N VAL A 31 -8.42 14.89 -0.63
CA VAL A 31 -9.16 15.53 -1.72
C VAL A 31 -10.13 16.57 -1.15
N PRO A 32 -10.01 17.87 -1.50
CA PRO A 32 -10.90 18.90 -0.97
C PRO A 32 -12.36 18.74 -1.39
N GLN A 33 -13.27 19.21 -0.54
CA GLN A 33 -14.71 19.26 -0.78
C GLN A 33 -15.20 20.71 -0.84
N ASP A 34 -16.29 20.94 -1.57
CA ASP A 34 -17.02 22.21 -1.54
C ASP A 34 -17.92 22.31 -0.28
N GLU A 35 -18.60 23.45 -0.12
CA GLU A 35 -19.50 23.72 1.01
C GLU A 35 -20.67 22.73 1.11
N LYS A 36 -20.96 22.00 0.03
CA LYS A 36 -22.04 21.00 -0.05
C LYS A 36 -21.50 19.57 0.15
N GLY A 37 -20.21 19.40 0.44
CA GLY A 37 -19.56 18.12 0.66
C GLY A 37 -19.18 17.37 -0.62
N LYS A 38 -19.30 17.98 -1.81
CA LYS A 38 -18.88 17.34 -3.07
C LYS A 38 -17.37 17.54 -3.26
N PHE A 39 -16.66 16.48 -3.67
CA PHE A 39 -15.24 16.59 -4.00
C PHE A 39 -14.99 17.56 -5.16
N LYS A 40 -14.02 18.45 -4.99
CA LYS A 40 -13.63 19.47 -5.96
C LYS A 40 -12.82 18.86 -7.11
N THR A 41 -12.95 19.45 -8.29
CA THR A 41 -12.09 19.19 -9.47
C THR A 41 -11.39 20.48 -9.86
N TYR A 42 -10.11 20.37 -10.22
CA TYR A 42 -9.27 21.51 -10.57
C TYR A 42 -8.81 21.39 -12.02
N ALA A 43 -8.63 22.50 -12.72
CA ALA A 43 -8.16 22.49 -14.11
C ALA A 43 -6.65 22.22 -14.19
N THR A 44 -5.90 22.64 -13.16
CA THR A 44 -4.46 22.39 -13.04
C THR A 44 -4.09 21.86 -11.66
N VAL A 45 -2.91 21.25 -11.55
CA VAL A 45 -2.38 20.77 -10.26
C VAL A 45 -2.08 21.93 -9.31
N GLY A 46 -1.67 23.10 -9.82
CA GLY A 46 -1.36 24.26 -8.97
C GLY A 46 -2.59 24.83 -8.25
N GLU A 47 -3.75 24.80 -8.91
CA GLU A 47 -5.01 25.28 -8.34
C GLU A 47 -5.48 24.44 -7.14
N SER A 48 -5.10 23.17 -7.05
CA SER A 48 -5.49 22.31 -5.93
C SER A 48 -4.63 22.48 -4.68
N TYR A 49 -3.50 23.17 -4.78
CA TYR A 49 -2.45 23.16 -3.77
C TYR A 49 -2.93 23.68 -2.41
N ALA A 50 -3.48 24.91 -2.35
CA ALA A 50 -3.88 25.53 -1.09
C ALA A 50 -4.97 24.72 -0.37
N ASP A 51 -6.05 24.38 -1.09
CA ASP A 51 -7.14 23.57 -0.56
C ASP A 51 -6.67 22.19 -0.09
N THR A 52 -5.77 21.53 -0.83
CA THR A 52 -5.22 20.23 -0.45
C THR A 52 -4.40 20.32 0.82
N ILE A 53 -3.56 21.36 0.95
CA ILE A 53 -2.79 21.62 2.18
C ILE A 53 -3.72 21.82 3.39
N GLU A 54 -4.83 22.55 3.24
CA GLU A 54 -5.80 22.72 4.32
C GLU A 54 -6.42 21.40 4.77
N VAL A 55 -6.72 20.49 3.85
CA VAL A 55 -7.26 19.16 4.16
C VAL A 55 -6.19 18.27 4.81
N MET A 56 -4.95 18.29 4.31
CA MET A 56 -3.82 17.55 4.87
C MET A 56 -3.57 17.90 6.34
N ARG A 57 -3.64 19.19 6.69
CA ARG A 57 -3.43 19.66 8.08
C ARG A 57 -4.45 19.11 9.08
N LYS A 58 -5.58 18.57 8.61
CA LYS A 58 -6.60 17.90 9.45
C LYS A 58 -6.23 16.44 9.80
N LEU A 59 -5.17 15.90 9.19
CA LEU A 59 -4.66 14.54 9.41
C LEU A 59 -5.66 13.40 9.14
N THR A 60 -6.82 13.72 8.57
CA THR A 60 -7.88 12.78 8.24
C THR A 60 -7.93 12.63 6.74
N PRO A 61 -7.39 11.54 6.16
CA PRO A 61 -7.46 11.33 4.72
C PRO A 61 -8.89 11.08 4.29
N THR A 62 -9.24 11.63 3.14
CA THR A 62 -10.55 11.42 2.51
C THR A 62 -10.65 10.04 1.86
N HIS A 63 -9.52 9.50 1.40
CA HIS A 63 -9.43 8.17 0.83
C HIS A 63 -8.12 7.53 1.26
N VAL A 64 -8.15 6.22 1.52
CA VAL A 64 -6.94 5.40 1.68
C VAL A 64 -7.08 4.26 0.69
N VAL A 65 -6.17 4.19 -0.27
CA VAL A 65 -6.31 3.29 -1.43
C VAL A 65 -5.02 2.52 -1.71
N PHE A 66 -5.18 1.28 -2.18
CA PHE A 66 -4.08 0.55 -2.79
C PHE A 66 -3.97 0.89 -4.28
N ASN A 67 -2.74 1.05 -4.77
CA ASN A 67 -2.39 1.23 -6.17
C ASN A 67 -3.24 2.30 -6.89
N GLY A 68 -3.51 3.41 -6.20
CA GLY A 68 -4.03 4.65 -6.77
C GLY A 68 -5.55 4.80 -6.88
N LYS A 69 -6.37 3.78 -6.59
CA LYS A 69 -7.85 3.93 -6.55
C LYS A 69 -8.57 2.88 -5.73
N VAL A 70 -9.80 3.19 -5.31
CA VAL A 70 -10.71 2.22 -4.69
C VAL A 70 -10.92 1.03 -5.63
N GLY A 71 -10.68 -0.18 -5.12
CA GLY A 71 -10.83 -1.42 -5.90
C GLY A 71 -9.74 -1.63 -6.97
N ALA A 72 -8.58 -0.98 -6.89
CA ALA A 72 -7.51 -1.17 -7.89
C ALA A 72 -7.08 -2.65 -8.02
N LEU A 73 -7.02 -3.36 -6.90
CA LEU A 73 -6.56 -4.76 -6.78
C LEU A 73 -7.72 -5.76 -6.61
N THR A 74 -8.87 -5.50 -7.25
CA THR A 74 -10.06 -6.36 -7.14
C THR A 74 -10.61 -6.79 -8.52
N GLY A 75 -11.56 -7.72 -8.52
CA GLY A 75 -12.20 -8.23 -9.74
C GLY A 75 -11.17 -8.84 -10.69
N LYS A 76 -11.16 -8.40 -11.95
CA LYS A 76 -10.19 -8.87 -12.96
C LYS A 76 -8.73 -8.53 -12.62
N ASN A 77 -8.49 -7.58 -11.72
CA ASN A 77 -7.16 -7.17 -11.27
C ASN A 77 -6.79 -7.79 -9.91
N ALA A 78 -7.60 -8.73 -9.40
CA ALA A 78 -7.33 -9.37 -8.13
C ALA A 78 -6.01 -10.13 -8.18
N LEU A 79 -5.20 -9.98 -7.13
CA LEU A 79 -3.96 -10.74 -6.97
C LEU A 79 -4.28 -12.23 -6.93
N GLN A 80 -3.54 -13.03 -7.70
CA GLN A 80 -3.74 -14.47 -7.81
C GLN A 80 -2.58 -15.24 -7.18
N ALA A 81 -2.88 -16.41 -6.62
CA ALA A 81 -1.90 -17.39 -6.17
C ALA A 81 -2.53 -18.80 -6.29
N LYS A 82 -1.70 -19.85 -6.23
CA LYS A 82 -2.17 -21.24 -6.13
C LYS A 82 -1.86 -21.81 -4.75
N VAL A 83 -2.63 -22.80 -4.31
CA VAL A 83 -2.29 -23.57 -3.11
C VAL A 83 -0.89 -24.15 -3.25
N GLY A 84 -0.04 -23.95 -2.25
CA GLY A 84 1.37 -24.34 -2.25
C GLY A 84 2.34 -23.29 -2.81
N GLU A 85 1.86 -22.20 -3.42
CA GLU A 85 2.69 -21.09 -3.87
C GLU A 85 3.07 -20.19 -2.69
N THR A 86 4.35 -19.83 -2.57
CA THR A 86 4.83 -18.84 -1.60
C THR A 86 4.86 -17.45 -2.24
N VAL A 87 4.17 -16.49 -1.63
CA VAL A 87 4.05 -15.13 -2.16
C VAL A 87 4.73 -14.11 -1.24
N LEU A 88 5.67 -13.35 -1.77
CA LEU A 88 6.22 -12.17 -1.13
C LEU A 88 5.33 -10.95 -1.41
N ILE A 89 4.74 -10.36 -0.36
CA ILE A 89 3.96 -9.14 -0.48
C ILE A 89 4.77 -7.97 0.08
N ILE A 90 5.18 -7.07 -0.81
CA ILE A 90 5.87 -5.84 -0.45
C ILE A 90 4.81 -4.76 -0.28
N HIS A 91 4.71 -4.21 0.93
CA HIS A 91 3.77 -3.14 1.25
C HIS A 91 4.52 -1.86 1.58
N SER A 92 4.10 -0.72 1.01
CA SER A 92 4.67 0.58 1.34
C SER A 92 3.58 1.58 1.73
N GLN A 93 3.91 2.41 2.70
CA GLN A 93 3.19 3.62 3.06
C GLN A 93 4.26 4.68 3.36
N ALA A 94 4.21 5.83 2.68
CA ALA A 94 5.25 6.86 2.75
C ALA A 94 4.97 7.99 3.76
N ASN A 95 3.73 8.18 4.21
CA ASN A 95 3.27 9.35 4.95
C ASN A 95 2.52 9.04 6.26
N ARG A 96 1.84 7.89 6.36
CA ARG A 96 0.96 7.53 7.48
C ARG A 96 1.06 6.04 7.82
N ASP A 97 0.95 5.72 9.10
CA ASP A 97 0.95 4.32 9.53
C ASP A 97 -0.20 3.51 8.91
N THR A 98 0.11 2.25 8.62
CA THR A 98 -0.82 1.22 8.15
C THR A 98 -0.55 -0.10 8.85
N ARG A 99 -1.53 -1.00 8.82
CA ARG A 99 -1.50 -2.31 9.48
C ARG A 99 -2.01 -3.39 8.51
N PRO A 100 -1.15 -3.84 7.56
CA PRO A 100 -1.56 -4.83 6.57
C PRO A 100 -2.05 -6.12 7.23
N HIS A 101 -3.08 -6.73 6.65
CA HIS A 101 -3.63 -7.98 7.12
C HIS A 101 -4.12 -8.82 5.93
N LEU A 102 -3.90 -10.13 6.00
CA LEU A 102 -4.41 -11.10 5.04
C LEU A 102 -5.58 -11.87 5.67
N ILE A 103 -6.81 -11.49 5.32
CA ILE A 103 -8.01 -12.14 5.85
C ILE A 103 -8.01 -13.62 5.45
N GLY A 104 -8.08 -14.52 6.44
CA GLY A 104 -8.05 -15.97 6.22
C GLY A 104 -6.65 -16.58 6.06
N GLY A 105 -5.59 -15.77 6.19
CA GLY A 105 -4.20 -16.22 6.16
C GLY A 105 -3.35 -15.58 7.25
N HIS A 106 -2.03 -15.65 7.10
CA HIS A 106 -1.06 -15.05 8.00
C HIS A 106 0.13 -14.48 7.20
N GLY A 107 0.99 -13.72 7.87
CA GLY A 107 2.34 -13.46 7.39
C GLY A 107 3.29 -14.43 8.07
N ASP A 108 3.66 -15.51 7.37
CA ASP A 108 4.54 -16.56 7.92
C ASP A 108 5.90 -15.98 8.36
N TYR A 109 6.44 -15.05 7.56
CA TYR A 109 7.64 -14.28 7.86
C TYR A 109 7.40 -12.81 7.52
N VAL A 110 7.61 -11.92 8.50
CA VAL A 110 7.31 -10.49 8.35
C VAL A 110 8.48 -9.62 8.81
N TRP A 111 9.12 -8.94 7.86
CA TRP A 111 10.02 -7.82 8.17
C TRP A 111 9.23 -6.52 8.21
N ALA A 112 8.58 -6.24 9.33
CA ALA A 112 7.68 -5.09 9.47
C ALA A 112 8.36 -3.74 9.20
N THR A 113 9.67 -3.62 9.50
CA THR A 113 10.48 -2.42 9.23
C THR A 113 11.16 -2.45 7.85
N GLY A 114 10.94 -3.50 7.07
CA GLY A 114 11.43 -3.67 5.70
C GLY A 114 12.95 -3.74 5.60
N LYS A 115 13.62 -4.34 6.59
CA LYS A 115 15.07 -4.63 6.60
C LYS A 115 15.27 -6.11 6.93
N PHE A 116 16.12 -6.77 6.16
CA PHE A 116 16.39 -8.20 6.18
C PHE A 116 17.80 -8.48 5.65
#